data_AF-A0A0P9G899-F1
#
_entry.id   AF-A0A0P9G899-F1
#
_cell.length_a   1.000
_cell.length_b   1.000
_cell.length_c   1.000
_cell.angle_alpha   90.00
_cell.angle_beta   90.00
_cell.angle_gamma   90.00
#
_symmetry.space_group_name_H-M   'P 1'
#
loop_
_entity.id
_entity.type
_entity.pdbx_description
1 polymer ?
#
loop_
_entity_poly.entity_id
_entity_poly.type
_entity_poly.pdbx_seq_one_letter_code
_entity_poly.pdbx_strand_id
1 'polypeptide(L)'
;MYHNSFDLSKLLDILYRLVPAVILFTFIKSLDLIEHANVRNVLLDILLYSPLLLPFFRLGVPVYLQQNLNPSIKRQHLVNVFLIQVSLLVAAQVMLLVNRHAYIILLVSITAAMLFNIGSYMIRQGNRNGFFLQNGLLNFCLLSLVCLFVMVGDYQSAKFHIAAICLFLACVVFFFISPDEFSYNWKQIPNLKIYILDSLSTFFIPLVTLLAVKLCTDSQTDYLILIKISAFISGTLGALILLRVHHLDTKDSKTLLIHYNKIKQSQFKILFLLSIFGSFAAYIFIPNLLFYFILFMLFEAILLKFGQMNILLNYKGLHTKALKATAVSAFCCLVLYFLFDAITLVYPDASALIFYALAIALFHGSCRYFLLRHCND
;
A
#
# COMPACT_ATOMS: atom_id res chain seq x y z
N MET A 1 -21.70 -7.42 28.44
CA MET A 1 -22.07 -8.49 27.49
C MET A 1 -21.62 -8.07 26.10
N TYR A 2 -20.72 -8.81 25.46
CA TYR A 2 -20.29 -8.54 24.09
C TYR A 2 -21.32 -9.13 23.13
N HIS A 3 -22.19 -8.30 22.55
CA HIS A 3 -23.02 -8.76 21.45
C HIS A 3 -22.13 -9.11 20.26
N ASN A 4 -22.16 -10.39 19.94
CA ASN A 4 -21.39 -11.07 18.91
C ASN A 4 -22.12 -11.00 17.55
N SER A 5 -22.64 -9.83 17.17
CA SER A 5 -23.10 -9.64 15.80
C SER A 5 -21.89 -9.42 14.92
N PHE A 6 -21.67 -10.33 13.97
CA PHE A 6 -20.78 -10.07 12.85
C PHE A 6 -21.44 -8.95 12.04
N ASP A 7 -21.00 -7.73 12.32
CA ASP A 7 -21.59 -6.50 11.79
C ASP A 7 -21.53 -6.52 10.27
N LEU A 8 -22.69 -6.57 9.60
CA LEU A 8 -22.84 -6.56 8.13
C LEU A 8 -22.01 -5.43 7.51
N SER A 9 -21.86 -4.32 8.24
CA SER A 9 -21.01 -3.18 7.91
C SER A 9 -19.54 -3.56 7.72
N LYS A 10 -18.97 -4.40 8.59
CA LYS A 10 -17.58 -4.88 8.50
C LYS A 10 -17.38 -5.84 7.33
N LEU A 11 -18.38 -6.68 7.04
CA LEU A 11 -18.33 -7.55 5.86
C LEU A 11 -18.29 -6.73 4.58
N LEU A 12 -19.14 -5.70 4.47
CA LEU A 12 -19.11 -4.75 3.36
C LEU A 12 -17.76 -4.06 3.23
N ASP A 13 -17.18 -3.55 4.32
CA ASP A 13 -15.85 -2.92 4.26
C ASP A 13 -14.75 -3.88 3.77
N ILE A 14 -14.84 -5.17 4.12
CA ILE A 14 -13.93 -6.21 3.60
C ILE A 14 -14.16 -6.43 2.10
N LEU A 15 -15.43 -6.53 1.65
CA LEU A 15 -15.77 -6.69 0.23
C LEU A 15 -15.26 -5.52 -0.63
N TYR A 16 -15.46 -4.28 -0.18
CA TYR A 16 -14.97 -3.07 -0.87
C TYR A 16 -13.43 -3.01 -0.96
N ARG A 17 -12.71 -3.73 -0.10
CA ARG A 17 -11.24 -3.88 -0.16
C ARG A 17 -10.81 -5.06 -1.01
N LEU A 18 -11.59 -6.14 -1.04
CA LEU A 18 -11.32 -7.33 -1.86
C LEU A 18 -11.41 -7.03 -3.35
N VAL A 19 -12.37 -6.21 -3.78
CA VAL A 19 -12.54 -5.89 -5.22
C VAL A 19 -11.27 -5.29 -5.84
N PRO A 20 -10.66 -4.21 -5.30
CA PRO A 20 -9.36 -3.71 -5.75
C PRO A 20 -8.23 -4.74 -5.75
N ALA A 21 -8.24 -5.67 -4.79
CA ALA A 21 -7.21 -6.70 -4.66
C ALA A 21 -7.35 -7.78 -5.74
N VAL A 22 -8.58 -8.23 -6.03
CA VAL A 22 -8.84 -9.16 -7.14
C VAL A 22 -8.41 -8.55 -8.46
N ILE A 23 -8.77 -7.29 -8.74
CA ILE A 23 -8.34 -6.58 -9.95
C ILE A 23 -6.80 -6.53 -10.02
N LEU A 24 -6.12 -6.26 -8.91
CA LEU A 24 -4.66 -6.26 -8.85
C LEU A 24 -4.06 -7.65 -9.16
N PHE A 25 -4.59 -8.72 -8.56
CA PHE A 25 -4.06 -10.07 -8.78
C PHE A 25 -4.29 -10.55 -10.20
N THR A 26 -5.48 -10.28 -10.77
CA THR A 26 -5.76 -10.55 -12.18
C THR A 26 -4.84 -9.74 -13.08
N PHE A 27 -4.60 -8.46 -12.78
CA PHE A 27 -3.64 -7.63 -13.51
C PHE A 27 -2.23 -8.23 -13.48
N ILE A 28 -1.69 -8.54 -12.30
CA ILE A 28 -0.34 -9.12 -12.19
C ILE A 28 -0.25 -10.44 -12.95
N LYS A 29 -1.24 -11.33 -12.80
CA LYS A 29 -1.22 -12.64 -13.49
C LYS A 29 -1.35 -12.50 -15.00
N SER A 30 -2.14 -11.53 -15.48
CA SER A 30 -2.30 -11.27 -16.92
C SER A 30 -1.01 -10.81 -17.61
N LEU A 31 0.01 -10.37 -16.86
CA LEU A 31 1.32 -10.03 -17.43
C LEU A 31 2.03 -11.25 -18.03
N ASP A 32 1.72 -12.46 -17.56
CA ASP A 32 2.27 -13.70 -18.11
C ASP A 32 1.76 -13.95 -19.55
N LEU A 33 0.62 -13.36 -19.92
CA LEU A 33 0.01 -13.48 -21.25
C LEU A 33 0.62 -12.50 -22.27
N ILE A 34 1.50 -11.60 -21.83
CA ILE A 34 2.13 -10.62 -22.71
C ILE A 34 3.41 -11.22 -23.31
N GLU A 35 3.38 -11.53 -24.60
CA GLU A 35 4.51 -12.10 -25.33
C GLU A 35 5.68 -11.10 -25.46
N HIS A 36 5.39 -9.80 -25.57
CA HIS A 36 6.41 -8.77 -25.70
C HIS A 36 7.05 -8.40 -24.35
N ALA A 37 8.26 -8.90 -24.13
CA ALA A 37 9.03 -8.69 -22.90
C ALA A 37 9.14 -7.22 -22.47
N ASN A 38 9.30 -6.28 -23.41
CA ASN A 38 9.41 -4.86 -23.08
C ASN A 38 8.12 -4.29 -22.48
N VAL A 39 6.94 -4.66 -23.00
CA VAL A 39 5.64 -4.20 -22.48
C VAL A 39 5.40 -4.78 -21.10
N ARG A 40 5.69 -6.08 -20.95
CA ARG A 40 5.62 -6.79 -19.67
C ARG A 40 6.51 -6.14 -18.62
N ASN A 41 7.76 -5.82 -18.96
CA ASN A 41 8.72 -5.21 -18.05
C ASN A 41 8.28 -3.79 -17.62
N VAL A 42 7.78 -2.96 -18.55
CA VAL A 42 7.24 -1.62 -18.21
C VAL A 42 6.10 -1.72 -17.19
N LEU A 43 5.16 -2.64 -17.40
CA LEU A 43 4.01 -2.82 -16.51
C LEU A 43 4.42 -3.39 -15.14
N LEU A 44 5.41 -4.27 -15.13
CA LEU A 44 6.00 -4.78 -13.89
C LEU A 44 6.74 -3.68 -13.12
N ASP A 45 7.52 -2.84 -13.81
CA ASP A 45 8.20 -1.70 -13.21
C ASP A 45 7.19 -0.69 -12.65
N ILE A 46 6.07 -0.44 -13.34
CA ILE A 46 4.96 0.34 -12.78
C ILE A 46 4.45 -0.28 -11.48
N LEU A 47 4.22 -1.59 -11.43
CA LEU A 47 3.73 -2.30 -10.24
C LEU A 47 4.69 -2.28 -9.04
N LEU A 48 6.00 -2.14 -9.29
CA LEU A 48 7.05 -2.14 -8.27
C LEU A 48 7.45 -0.73 -7.84
N TYR A 49 7.72 0.17 -8.79
CA TYR A 49 8.18 1.52 -8.50
C TYR A 49 7.04 2.49 -8.16
N SER A 50 5.83 2.33 -8.72
CA SER A 50 4.72 3.24 -8.37
C SER A 50 4.36 3.19 -6.89
N PRO A 51 4.18 2.02 -6.25
CA PRO A 51 3.95 1.95 -4.80
C PRO A 51 5.11 2.48 -3.96
N LEU A 52 6.36 2.42 -4.45
CA LEU A 52 7.52 2.99 -3.77
C LEU A 52 7.50 4.53 -3.80
N LEU A 53 7.08 5.12 -4.92
CA LEU A 53 7.01 6.56 -5.11
C LEU A 53 5.74 7.19 -4.53
N LEU A 54 4.67 6.41 -4.43
CA LEU A 54 3.36 6.84 -3.93
C LEU A 54 3.43 7.63 -2.61
N PRO A 55 4.17 7.21 -1.56
CA PRO A 55 4.26 7.96 -0.31
C PRO A 55 4.76 9.39 -0.48
N PHE A 56 5.66 9.64 -1.43
CA PHE A 56 6.26 10.95 -1.67
C PHE A 56 5.31 11.89 -2.42
N PHE A 57 4.48 11.35 -3.32
CA PHE A 57 3.51 12.15 -4.06
C PHE A 57 2.17 12.29 -3.34
N ARG A 58 1.83 11.37 -2.44
CA ARG A 58 0.58 11.42 -1.68
C ARG A 58 0.50 12.70 -0.87
N LEU A 59 1.59 13.18 -0.27
CA LEU A 59 1.56 14.38 0.59
C LEU A 59 0.33 14.34 1.52
N GLY A 60 0.09 13.17 2.12
CA GLY A 60 -1.15 12.88 2.84
C GLY A 60 -1.15 13.53 4.21
N VAL A 61 -2.25 14.18 4.59
CA VAL A 61 -2.39 14.66 5.97
C VAL A 61 -2.51 13.41 6.88
N PRO A 62 -1.74 13.33 7.98
CA PRO A 62 -1.88 12.24 8.94
C PRO A 62 -3.29 12.12 9.50
N VAL A 63 -3.68 10.87 9.79
CA VAL A 63 -5.02 10.51 10.26
C VAL A 63 -5.44 11.30 11.50
N TYR A 64 -4.53 11.53 12.45
CA TYR A 64 -4.82 12.23 13.71
C TYR A 64 -5.11 13.74 13.51
N LEU A 65 -4.46 14.38 12.53
CA LEU A 65 -4.75 15.78 12.19
C LEU A 65 -6.12 15.89 11.52
N GLN A 66 -6.50 14.91 10.70
CA GLN A 66 -7.78 14.95 10.00
C GLN A 66 -9.00 14.60 10.83
N GLN A 67 -8.85 13.93 11.96
CA GLN A 67 -10.01 13.59 12.80
C GLN A 67 -10.61 14.83 13.48
N ASN A 68 -9.79 15.83 13.81
CA ASN A 68 -10.22 17.00 14.60
C ASN A 68 -10.45 18.30 13.78
N LEU A 69 -10.19 18.28 12.47
CA LEU A 69 -10.40 19.46 11.62
C LEU A 69 -11.87 19.66 11.27
N ASN A 70 -12.29 20.91 11.08
CA ASN A 70 -13.59 21.25 10.50
C ASN A 70 -13.69 20.70 9.06
N PRO A 71 -14.82 20.10 8.62
CA PRO A 71 -15.02 19.62 7.25
C PRO A 71 -14.58 20.59 6.13
N SER A 72 -14.82 21.89 6.30
CA SER A 72 -14.39 22.91 5.32
C SER A 72 -12.86 22.96 5.16
N ILE A 73 -12.13 22.90 6.29
CA ILE A 73 -10.67 22.88 6.32
C ILE A 73 -10.13 21.56 5.75
N LYS A 74 -10.79 20.43 6.01
CA LYS A 74 -10.42 19.13 5.39
C LYS A 74 -10.53 19.18 3.87
N ARG A 75 -11.61 19.76 3.34
CA ARG A 75 -11.83 19.94 1.90
C ARG A 75 -10.77 20.87 1.30
N GLN A 76 -10.49 22.00 1.95
CA GLN A 76 -9.46 22.94 1.49
C GLN A 76 -8.07 22.31 1.44
N HIS A 77 -7.68 21.52 2.44
CA HIS A 77 -6.42 20.76 2.40
C HIS A 77 -6.36 19.76 1.24
N LEU A 78 -7.46 19.03 0.99
CA LEU A 78 -7.52 18.12 -0.15
C LEU A 78 -7.30 18.85 -1.48
N VAL A 79 -7.93 20.01 -1.67
CA VAL A 79 -7.79 20.85 -2.87
C VAL A 79 -6.35 21.35 -3.02
N ASN A 80 -5.73 21.81 -1.94
CA ASN A 80 -4.33 22.27 -1.99
C ASN A 80 -3.37 21.14 -2.36
N VAL A 81 -3.54 19.96 -1.76
CA VAL A 81 -2.73 18.78 -2.10
C VAL A 81 -2.95 18.36 -3.55
N PHE A 82 -4.21 18.35 -4.01
CA PHE A 82 -4.54 18.03 -5.39
C PHE A 82 -3.84 18.98 -6.38
N LEU A 83 -3.85 20.28 -6.12
CA LEU A 83 -3.20 21.27 -7.01
C LEU A 83 -1.67 21.16 -7.01
N ILE A 84 -1.07 20.81 -5.87
CA ILE A 84 0.37 20.47 -5.81
C ILE A 84 0.65 19.24 -6.68
N GLN A 85 -0.18 18.20 -6.57
CA GLN A 85 -0.03 16.98 -7.38
C GLN A 85 -0.22 17.26 -8.88
N VAL A 86 -1.15 18.15 -9.28
CA VAL A 86 -1.30 18.59 -10.67
C VAL A 86 -0.06 19.35 -11.14
N SER A 87 0.50 20.21 -10.30
CA SER A 87 1.74 20.94 -10.63
C SER A 87 2.91 19.98 -10.83
N LEU A 88 3.02 18.94 -9.99
CA LEU A 88 4.00 17.86 -10.15
C LEU A 88 3.76 17.05 -11.42
N LEU A 89 2.50 16.80 -11.79
CA LEU A 89 2.12 16.11 -13.03
C LEU A 89 2.57 16.90 -14.28
N VAL A 90 2.39 18.22 -14.26
CA VAL A 90 2.86 19.13 -15.32
C VAL A 90 4.39 19.14 -15.38
N ALA A 91 5.06 19.25 -14.23
CA ALA A 91 6.53 19.21 -14.15
C ALA A 91 7.09 17.86 -14.66
N ALA A 92 6.40 16.75 -14.36
CA ALA A 92 6.80 15.42 -14.81
C ALA A 92 6.78 15.26 -16.34
N GLN A 93 6.05 16.11 -17.09
CA GLN A 93 6.02 16.06 -18.56
C GLN A 93 7.41 16.26 -19.18
N VAL A 94 8.31 16.99 -18.52
CA VAL A 94 9.69 17.17 -18.99
C VAL A 94 10.42 15.82 -19.10
N MET A 95 10.08 14.84 -18.25
CA MET A 95 10.68 13.51 -18.32
C MET A 95 10.32 12.74 -19.58
N LEU A 96 9.23 13.11 -20.29
CA LEU A 96 8.88 12.50 -21.57
C LEU A 96 10.00 12.66 -22.60
N LEU A 97 10.72 13.79 -22.55
CA LEU A 97 11.82 14.12 -23.46
C LEU A 97 13.13 13.41 -23.11
N VAL A 98 13.29 13.01 -21.84
CA VAL A 98 14.53 12.44 -21.31
C VAL A 98 14.45 10.91 -21.23
N ASN A 99 13.40 10.39 -20.61
CA ASN A 99 13.21 8.96 -20.39
C ASN A 99 11.72 8.62 -20.31
N ARG A 100 11.19 8.07 -21.41
CA ARG A 100 9.77 7.71 -21.55
C ARG A 100 9.31 6.67 -20.52
N HIS A 101 10.18 5.73 -20.14
CA HIS A 101 9.85 4.72 -19.15
C HIS A 101 9.68 5.33 -17.75
N ALA A 102 10.64 6.14 -17.32
CA ALA A 102 10.56 6.87 -16.06
C ALA A 102 9.37 7.85 -16.03
N TYR A 103 9.07 8.50 -17.16
CA TYR A 103 7.90 9.35 -17.31
C TYR A 103 6.59 8.62 -17.02
N ILE A 104 6.36 7.44 -17.60
CA ILE A 104 5.14 6.66 -17.37
C ILE A 104 5.02 6.28 -15.89
N ILE A 105 6.11 5.81 -15.27
CA ILE A 105 6.11 5.46 -13.84
C ILE A 105 5.73 6.66 -13.00
N LEU A 106 6.33 7.83 -13.26
CA LEU A 106 6.01 9.07 -12.54
C LEU A 106 4.55 9.50 -12.72
N LEU A 107 4.05 9.47 -13.96
CA LEU A 107 2.66 9.80 -14.30
C LEU A 107 1.67 8.91 -13.52
N VAL A 108 1.91 7.59 -13.52
CA VAL A 108 1.10 6.63 -12.78
C VAL A 108 1.21 6.85 -11.27
N SER A 109 2.41 7.10 -10.75
CA SER A 109 2.65 7.31 -9.31
C SER A 109 1.97 8.55 -8.77
N ILE A 110 2.08 9.67 -9.47
CA ILE A 110 1.48 10.95 -9.08
C ILE A 110 -0.04 10.81 -9.01
N THR A 111 -0.62 10.01 -9.90
CA THR A 111 -2.07 9.91 -9.93
C THR A 111 -2.61 8.83 -9.04
N ALA A 112 -1.89 7.72 -8.89
CA ALA A 112 -2.13 6.81 -7.79
C ALA A 112 -2.23 7.62 -6.48
N ALA A 113 -1.35 8.60 -6.27
CA ALA A 113 -1.38 9.49 -5.11
C ALA A 113 -2.61 10.42 -5.07
N MET A 114 -3.05 10.99 -6.20
CA MET A 114 -4.29 11.76 -6.28
C MET A 114 -5.50 10.91 -5.88
N LEU A 115 -5.70 9.79 -6.59
CA LEU A 115 -6.79 8.83 -6.37
C LEU A 115 -6.80 8.29 -4.93
N PHE A 116 -5.61 8.04 -4.38
CA PHE A 116 -5.46 7.61 -3.00
C PHE A 116 -5.97 8.64 -1.99
N ASN A 117 -5.61 9.92 -2.17
CA ASN A 117 -6.02 11.00 -1.26
C ASN A 117 -7.51 11.25 -1.31
N ILE A 118 -8.06 11.26 -2.52
CA ILE A 118 -9.49 11.33 -2.79
C ILE A 118 -10.22 10.17 -2.09
N GLY A 119 -9.79 8.94 -2.35
CA GLY A 119 -10.40 7.75 -1.79
C GLY A 119 -10.35 7.79 -0.27
N SER A 120 -9.21 8.20 0.29
CA SER A 120 -9.04 8.42 1.73
C SER A 120 -9.99 9.48 2.29
N TYR A 121 -10.22 10.58 1.57
CA TYR A 121 -11.19 11.59 1.96
C TYR A 121 -12.62 11.04 1.95
N MET A 122 -13.03 10.35 0.89
CA MET A 122 -14.35 9.74 0.78
C MET A 122 -14.63 8.72 1.86
N ILE A 123 -13.68 7.82 2.14
CA ILE A 123 -13.79 6.84 3.24
C ILE A 123 -14.03 7.54 4.57
N ARG A 124 -13.36 8.67 4.82
CA ARG A 124 -13.51 9.45 6.05
C ARG A 124 -14.82 10.22 6.15
N GLN A 125 -15.48 10.48 5.03
CA GLN A 125 -16.85 10.99 4.98
C GLN A 125 -17.91 9.86 5.07
N GLY A 126 -17.48 8.61 5.31
CA GLY A 126 -18.36 7.45 5.37
C GLY A 126 -18.73 6.86 4.00
N ASN A 127 -18.13 7.34 2.91
CA ASN A 127 -18.38 6.82 1.57
C ASN A 127 -17.41 5.68 1.21
N ARG A 128 -17.95 4.46 1.16
CA ARG A 128 -17.20 3.23 0.85
C ARG A 128 -16.64 3.17 -0.56
N ASN A 129 -17.18 3.92 -1.53
CA ASN A 129 -16.64 3.99 -2.88
C ASN A 129 -15.21 4.56 -2.89
N GLY A 130 -14.80 5.25 -1.83
CA GLY A 130 -13.43 5.67 -1.64
C GLY A 130 -12.42 4.52 -1.62
N PHE A 131 -12.79 3.30 -1.23
CA PHE A 131 -11.92 2.12 -1.31
C PHE A 131 -11.62 1.72 -2.77
N PHE A 132 -12.63 1.82 -3.64
CA PHE A 132 -12.45 1.58 -5.08
C PHE A 132 -11.57 2.66 -5.70
N LEU A 133 -11.77 3.94 -5.34
CA LEU A 133 -10.90 5.03 -5.82
C LEU A 133 -9.45 4.89 -5.34
N GLN A 134 -9.23 4.50 -4.09
CA GLN A 134 -7.89 4.52 -3.48
C GLN A 134 -6.88 3.59 -4.18
N ASN A 135 -7.32 2.41 -4.61
CA ASN A 135 -6.46 1.41 -5.26
C ASN A 135 -7.13 0.69 -6.44
N GLY A 136 -8.47 0.59 -6.46
CA GLY A 136 -9.20 -0.21 -7.45
C GLY A 136 -9.24 0.42 -8.84
N LEU A 137 -9.51 1.73 -8.93
CA LEU A 137 -9.60 2.44 -10.20
C LEU A 137 -8.27 2.39 -10.94
N LEU A 138 -7.15 2.67 -10.27
CA LEU A 138 -5.83 2.59 -10.91
C LEU A 138 -5.52 1.18 -11.40
N ASN A 139 -5.73 0.15 -10.56
CA ASN A 139 -5.49 -1.23 -10.94
C ASN A 139 -6.38 -1.64 -12.13
N PHE A 140 -7.61 -1.14 -12.18
CA PHE A 140 -8.53 -1.37 -13.30
C PHE A 140 -8.06 -0.68 -14.58
N CYS A 141 -7.64 0.59 -14.51
CA CYS A 141 -7.12 1.31 -15.67
C CYS A 141 -5.83 0.57 -16.18
N LEU A 142 -4.95 0.08 -15.29
CA LEU A 142 -3.77 -0.74 -15.66
C LEU A 142 -4.12 -2.11 -16.26
N LEU A 143 -5.10 -2.82 -15.69
CA LEU A 143 -5.59 -4.09 -16.23
C LEU A 143 -6.16 -3.90 -17.65
N SER A 144 -6.92 -2.83 -17.86
CA SER A 144 -7.49 -2.50 -19.17
C SER A 144 -6.39 -2.26 -20.21
N LEU A 145 -5.27 -1.63 -19.81
CA LEU A 145 -4.11 -1.49 -20.69
C LEU A 145 -3.52 -2.85 -21.07
N VAL A 146 -3.38 -3.79 -20.13
CA VAL A 146 -2.95 -5.17 -20.48
C VAL A 146 -3.86 -5.78 -21.53
N CYS A 147 -5.19 -5.75 -21.32
CA CYS A 147 -6.15 -6.30 -22.27
C CYS A 147 -6.04 -5.69 -23.67
N LEU A 148 -5.76 -4.39 -23.77
CA LEU A 148 -5.54 -3.72 -25.06
C LEU A 148 -4.21 -4.13 -25.71
N PHE A 149 -3.15 -4.36 -24.94
CA PHE A 149 -1.81 -4.63 -25.49
C PHE A 149 -1.53 -6.09 -25.80
N VAL A 150 -2.29 -7.03 -25.21
CA VAL A 150 -2.37 -8.40 -25.75
C VAL A 150 -2.78 -8.39 -27.24
N MET A 151 -3.47 -7.33 -27.70
CA MET A 151 -3.97 -7.22 -29.07
C MET A 151 -3.12 -6.36 -30.04
N VAL A 152 -2.24 -5.47 -29.54
CA VAL A 152 -1.62 -4.40 -30.37
C VAL A 152 -0.08 -4.49 -30.49
N GLY A 153 0.59 -5.27 -29.65
CA GLY A 153 1.99 -5.69 -29.86
C GLY A 153 3.10 -4.63 -29.74
N ASP A 154 2.82 -3.33 -29.59
CA ASP A 154 3.87 -2.29 -29.54
C ASP A 154 3.62 -1.16 -28.51
N TYR A 155 4.50 -1.08 -27.50
CA TYR A 155 4.51 -0.04 -26.45
C TYR A 155 5.25 1.24 -26.85
N GLN A 156 6.07 1.23 -27.90
CA GLN A 156 6.74 2.44 -28.39
C GLN A 156 5.83 3.30 -29.27
N SER A 157 4.70 2.73 -29.69
CA SER A 157 3.69 3.47 -30.43
C SER A 157 3.19 4.68 -29.63
N ALA A 158 3.06 5.84 -30.29
CA ALA A 158 2.41 7.01 -29.69
C ALA A 158 0.98 6.67 -29.19
N LYS A 159 0.35 5.65 -29.80
CA LYS A 159 -0.94 5.08 -29.41
C LYS A 159 -0.92 4.46 -28.02
N PHE A 160 0.17 3.81 -27.59
CA PHE A 160 0.34 3.29 -26.22
C PHE A 160 0.24 4.43 -25.20
N HIS A 161 1.02 5.48 -25.42
CA HIS A 161 1.06 6.63 -24.54
C HIS A 161 -0.26 7.39 -24.52
N ILE A 162 -0.87 7.61 -25.68
CA ILE A 162 -2.16 8.30 -25.79
C ILE A 162 -3.27 7.47 -25.16
N ALA A 163 -3.33 6.14 -25.36
CA ALA A 163 -4.34 5.30 -24.74
C ALA A 163 -4.15 5.21 -23.21
N ALA A 164 -2.90 5.06 -22.74
CA ALA A 164 -2.59 5.09 -21.32
C ALA A 164 -2.97 6.42 -20.71
N ILE A 165 -2.50 7.54 -21.27
CA ILE A 165 -2.78 8.91 -20.81
C ILE A 165 -4.27 9.25 -20.91
N CYS A 166 -4.99 8.86 -21.96
CA CYS A 166 -6.42 9.14 -22.12
C CYS A 166 -7.29 8.31 -21.18
N LEU A 167 -6.99 7.01 -20.99
CA LEU A 167 -7.69 6.18 -20.01
C LEU A 167 -7.45 6.73 -18.60
N PHE A 168 -6.19 7.06 -18.33
CA PHE A 168 -5.72 7.61 -17.08
C PHE A 168 -6.30 9.03 -16.78
N LEU A 169 -6.37 9.92 -17.78
CA LEU A 169 -7.03 11.23 -17.72
C LEU A 169 -8.55 11.10 -17.65
N ALA A 170 -9.17 10.13 -18.31
CA ALA A 170 -10.60 9.86 -18.16
C ALA A 170 -10.92 9.39 -16.72
N CYS A 171 -10.04 8.57 -16.12
CA CYS A 171 -10.12 8.19 -14.70
C CYS A 171 -10.00 9.45 -13.78
N VAL A 172 -9.25 10.49 -14.18
CA VAL A 172 -9.15 11.79 -13.49
C VAL A 172 -10.33 12.73 -13.79
N VAL A 173 -10.85 12.78 -15.02
CA VAL A 173 -11.95 13.67 -15.44
C VAL A 173 -13.29 13.18 -14.90
N PHE A 174 -13.56 11.86 -14.91
CA PHE A 174 -14.75 11.28 -14.27
C PHE A 174 -14.80 11.62 -12.78
N PHE A 175 -13.63 11.82 -12.16
CA PHE A 175 -13.50 12.26 -10.78
C PHE A 175 -13.85 13.75 -10.54
N PHE A 176 -13.73 14.62 -11.55
CA PHE A 176 -14.07 16.05 -11.45
C PHE A 176 -15.55 16.38 -11.64
N ILE A 177 -16.38 15.42 -12.05
CA ILE A 177 -17.84 15.60 -12.22
C ILE A 177 -18.58 15.41 -10.89
N SER A 178 -18.01 15.93 -9.79
CA SER A 178 -18.74 16.16 -8.54
C SER A 178 -18.80 17.68 -8.35
N PRO A 179 -19.92 18.34 -8.70
CA PRO A 179 -20.03 19.78 -8.63
C PRO A 179 -20.08 20.20 -7.16
N ASP A 180 -19.21 21.13 -6.77
CA ASP A 180 -19.54 22.30 -5.94
C ASP A 180 -18.30 23.18 -5.76
N GLU A 181 -18.54 24.48 -5.73
CA GLU A 181 -17.63 25.63 -5.93
C GLU A 181 -16.20 25.49 -5.40
N PHE A 182 -15.24 25.73 -6.31
CA PHE A 182 -13.82 25.92 -6.01
C PHE A 182 -13.60 27.35 -5.50
N SER A 183 -13.22 27.51 -4.23
CA SER A 183 -12.56 28.72 -3.76
C SER A 183 -11.17 28.36 -3.21
N TYR A 184 -10.14 28.95 -3.81
CA TYR A 184 -8.74 28.71 -3.45
C TYR A 184 -8.23 29.85 -2.56
N ASN A 185 -7.61 29.51 -1.43
CA ASN A 185 -7.01 30.49 -0.53
C ASN A 185 -5.52 30.16 -0.33
N TRP A 186 -4.67 30.95 -0.99
CA TRP A 186 -3.20 30.79 -1.06
C TRP A 186 -2.46 30.94 0.29
N LYS A 187 -3.16 31.25 1.39
CA LYS A 187 -2.54 31.62 2.67
C LYS A 187 -2.29 30.48 3.66
N GLN A 188 -2.77 29.26 3.39
CA GLN A 188 -2.49 28.09 4.25
C GLN A 188 -1.48 27.15 3.61
N ILE A 189 -0.19 27.48 3.79
CA ILE A 189 0.89 26.55 3.46
C ILE A 189 0.77 25.35 4.41
N PRO A 190 0.62 24.12 3.89
CA PRO A 190 0.60 22.93 4.73
C PRO A 190 1.94 22.80 5.47
N ASN A 191 1.94 22.39 6.74
CA ASN A 191 3.18 22.12 7.48
C ASN A 191 3.91 20.92 6.85
N LEU A 192 4.77 21.19 5.86
CA LEU A 192 5.52 20.23 5.04
C LEU A 192 6.24 19.17 5.88
N LYS A 193 6.72 19.54 7.07
CA LYS A 193 7.39 18.62 8.00
C LYS A 193 6.53 17.40 8.32
N ILE A 194 5.24 17.61 8.55
CA ILE A 194 4.32 16.54 8.96
C ILE A 194 4.06 15.56 7.81
N TYR A 195 3.99 16.06 6.58
CA TYR A 195 3.82 15.25 5.37
C TYR A 195 5.07 14.41 5.08
N ILE A 196 6.25 15.01 5.19
CA ILE A 196 7.53 14.32 5.03
C ILE A 196 7.64 13.16 6.03
N LEU A 197 7.21 13.37 7.27
CA LEU A 197 7.20 12.32 8.29
C LEU A 197 6.25 11.17 7.95
N ASP A 198 5.06 11.44 7.41
CA ASP A 198 4.11 10.40 6.97
C ASP A 198 4.69 9.58 5.82
N SER A 199 5.25 10.25 4.80
CA SER A 199 5.93 9.60 3.67
C SER A 199 7.08 8.69 4.11
N LEU A 200 7.95 9.20 4.99
CA LEU A 200 9.08 8.45 5.53
C LEU A 200 8.67 7.32 6.48
N SER A 201 7.44 7.32 6.99
CA SER A 201 6.94 6.22 7.84
C SER A 201 6.25 5.10 7.06
N THR A 202 5.95 5.32 5.76
CA THR A 202 5.13 4.42 4.95
C THR A 202 5.87 3.82 3.75
N PHE A 203 7.08 4.29 3.42
CA PHE A 203 7.87 3.81 2.28
C PHE A 203 8.51 2.42 2.45
N PHE A 204 8.69 1.94 3.69
CA PHE A 204 9.49 0.75 3.96
C PHE A 204 8.90 -0.54 3.38
N ILE A 205 7.58 -0.76 3.55
CA ILE A 205 6.95 -1.98 3.03
C ILE A 205 7.04 -2.06 1.49
N PRO A 206 6.74 -0.99 0.73
CA PRO A 206 7.02 -0.95 -0.71
C PRO A 206 8.48 -1.22 -1.08
N LEU A 207 9.45 -0.67 -0.33
CA LEU A 207 10.87 -0.93 -0.56
C LEU A 207 11.22 -2.42 -0.39
N VAL A 208 10.73 -3.05 0.68
CA VAL A 208 10.95 -4.50 0.91
C VAL A 208 10.35 -5.32 -0.23
N THR A 209 9.15 -4.97 -0.71
CA THR A 209 8.54 -5.65 -1.87
C THR A 209 9.40 -5.50 -3.12
N LEU A 210 9.88 -4.29 -3.44
CA LEU A 210 10.76 -4.07 -4.59
C LEU A 210 12.03 -4.92 -4.50
N LEU A 211 12.71 -4.87 -3.36
CA LEU A 211 13.97 -5.60 -3.17
C LEU A 211 13.77 -7.12 -3.20
N ALA A 212 12.70 -7.63 -2.59
CA ALA A 212 12.38 -9.05 -2.62
C ALA A 212 12.13 -9.54 -4.05
N VAL A 213 11.36 -8.78 -4.86
CA VAL A 213 11.11 -9.14 -6.26
C VAL A 213 12.36 -9.02 -7.13
N LYS A 214 13.25 -8.05 -6.84
CA LYS A 214 14.55 -7.96 -7.53
C LYS A 214 15.50 -9.11 -7.24
N LEU A 215 15.35 -9.77 -6.09
CA LEU A 215 16.09 -11.01 -5.77
C LEU A 215 15.52 -12.22 -6.51
N CYS A 216 14.34 -12.15 -7.13
CA CYS A 216 13.81 -13.27 -7.89
C CYS A 216 14.51 -13.37 -9.26
N THR A 217 15.15 -14.51 -9.53
CA THR A 217 15.79 -14.80 -10.82
C THR A 217 14.78 -15.22 -11.89
N ASP A 218 13.71 -15.92 -11.50
CA ASP A 218 12.64 -16.42 -12.38
C ASP A 218 11.24 -16.09 -11.83
N SER A 219 10.23 -16.00 -12.70
CA SER A 219 8.80 -15.87 -12.34
C SER A 219 8.41 -14.70 -11.41
N GLN A 220 8.94 -13.49 -11.67
CA GLN A 220 8.70 -12.29 -10.85
C GLN A 220 7.21 -11.98 -10.58
N THR A 221 6.31 -12.35 -11.49
CA THR A 221 4.85 -12.17 -11.35
C THR A 221 4.24 -13.05 -10.26
N ASP A 222 4.60 -14.34 -10.20
CA ASP A 222 4.06 -15.28 -9.21
C ASP A 222 4.54 -14.92 -7.78
N TYR A 223 5.81 -14.56 -7.62
CA TYR A 223 6.36 -14.06 -6.36
C TYR A 223 5.71 -12.75 -5.93
N LEU A 224 5.48 -11.83 -6.88
CA LEU A 224 4.77 -10.58 -6.62
C LEU A 224 3.33 -10.83 -6.17
N ILE A 225 2.60 -11.77 -6.78
CA ILE A 225 1.25 -12.18 -6.35
C ILE A 225 1.31 -12.69 -4.90
N LEU A 226 2.22 -13.62 -4.59
CA LEU A 226 2.37 -14.18 -3.25
C LEU A 226 2.59 -13.09 -2.19
N ILE A 227 3.54 -12.18 -2.45
CA ILE A 227 3.86 -11.06 -1.56
C ILE A 227 2.65 -10.12 -1.41
N LYS A 228 1.94 -9.81 -2.50
CA LYS A 228 0.79 -8.90 -2.47
C LYS A 228 -0.41 -9.52 -1.75
N ILE A 229 -0.67 -10.83 -1.86
CA ILE A 229 -1.72 -11.50 -1.08
C ILE A 229 -1.37 -11.42 0.42
N SER A 230 -0.12 -11.72 0.81
CA SER A 230 0.32 -11.60 2.20
C SER A 230 0.17 -10.16 2.73
N ALA A 231 0.64 -9.17 1.98
CA ALA A 231 0.53 -7.76 2.35
C ALA A 231 -0.94 -7.29 2.44
N PHE A 232 -1.83 -7.79 1.57
CA PHE A 232 -3.27 -7.50 1.63
C PHE A 232 -3.91 -8.02 2.93
N ILE A 233 -3.60 -9.26 3.31
CA ILE A 233 -4.08 -9.87 4.56
C ILE A 233 -3.57 -9.06 5.76
N SER A 234 -2.27 -8.77 5.80
CA SER A 234 -1.63 -7.97 6.86
C SER A 234 -2.27 -6.58 6.99
N GLY A 235 -2.48 -5.88 5.86
CA GLY A 235 -3.10 -4.57 5.82
C GLY A 235 -4.58 -4.57 6.23
N THR A 236 -5.31 -5.64 5.91
CA THR A 236 -6.71 -5.83 6.32
C THR A 236 -6.79 -6.02 7.84
N LEU A 237 -5.94 -6.86 8.41
CA LEU A 237 -5.85 -7.04 9.87
C LEU A 237 -5.44 -5.74 10.56
N GLY A 238 -4.43 -5.03 10.04
CA GLY A 238 -3.98 -3.75 10.56
C GLY A 238 -5.09 -2.70 10.60
N ALA A 239 -5.92 -2.62 9.56
CA ALA A 239 -7.06 -1.72 9.56
C ALA A 239 -8.14 -2.10 10.59
N LEU A 240 -8.44 -3.39 10.73
CA LEU A 240 -9.39 -3.86 11.74
C LEU A 240 -8.91 -3.61 13.16
N ILE A 241 -7.59 -3.74 13.39
CA ILE A 241 -6.95 -3.35 14.65
C ILE A 241 -7.17 -1.85 14.86
N LEU A 242 -6.76 -1.01 13.89
CA LEU A 242 -6.88 0.45 13.95
C LEU A 242 -8.29 0.92 14.33
N LEU A 243 -9.32 0.31 13.73
CA LEU A 243 -10.72 0.62 14.03
C LEU A 243 -11.10 0.40 15.50
N ARG A 244 -10.38 -0.45 16.24
CA ARG A 244 -10.62 -0.73 17.67
C ARG A 244 -9.64 -0.02 18.60
N VAL A 245 -8.61 0.65 18.09
CA VAL A 245 -7.57 1.31 18.91
C VAL A 245 -8.14 2.49 19.69
N HIS A 246 -9.22 3.13 19.24
CA HIS A 246 -9.91 4.20 19.98
C HIS A 246 -10.43 3.77 21.35
N HIS A 247 -10.72 2.48 21.56
CA HIS A 247 -11.06 1.93 22.88
C HIS A 247 -9.90 2.00 23.89
N LEU A 248 -8.70 2.43 23.48
CA LEU A 248 -7.53 2.61 24.33
C LEU A 248 -7.36 4.05 24.85
N ASP A 249 -8.22 5.00 24.47
CA ASP A 249 -8.09 6.39 24.90
C ASP A 249 -8.31 6.59 26.40
N THR A 250 -9.09 5.72 27.02
CA THR A 250 -9.43 5.77 28.46
C THR A 250 -8.52 4.90 29.33
N LYS A 251 -7.45 4.31 28.75
CA LYS A 251 -6.59 3.34 29.44
C LYS A 251 -5.25 3.95 29.81
N ASP A 252 -4.84 3.74 31.07
CA ASP A 252 -3.50 4.08 31.56
C ASP A 252 -2.39 3.42 30.75
N SER A 253 -1.26 4.11 30.65
CA SER A 253 -0.05 3.68 29.94
C SER A 253 0.41 2.26 30.32
N LYS A 254 0.33 1.90 31.61
CA LYS A 254 0.69 0.57 32.12
C LYS A 254 -0.18 -0.56 31.58
N THR A 255 -1.45 -0.29 31.28
CA THR A 255 -2.39 -1.32 30.78
C THR A 255 -2.58 -1.28 29.27
N LEU A 256 -2.01 -0.28 28.59
CA LEU A 256 -2.15 -0.02 27.17
C LEU A 256 -1.72 -1.22 26.31
N LEU A 257 -0.52 -1.78 26.56
CA LEU A 257 -0.01 -2.93 25.80
C LEU A 257 -0.86 -4.18 25.99
N ILE A 258 -1.37 -4.42 27.21
CA ILE A 258 -2.20 -5.58 27.51
C ILE A 258 -3.51 -5.52 26.71
N HIS A 259 -4.17 -4.37 26.72
CA HIS A 259 -5.41 -4.17 25.96
C HIS A 259 -5.17 -4.19 24.46
N TYR A 260 -4.07 -3.60 23.98
CA TYR A 260 -3.70 -3.65 22.57
C TYR A 260 -3.47 -5.10 22.09
N ASN A 261 -2.78 -5.91 22.88
CA ASN A 261 -2.58 -7.33 22.57
C ASN A 261 -3.91 -8.11 22.53
N LYS A 262 -4.87 -7.80 23.42
CA LYS A 262 -6.22 -8.38 23.36
C LYS A 262 -6.95 -7.99 22.06
N ILE A 263 -6.84 -6.73 21.63
CA ILE A 263 -7.42 -6.27 20.34
C ILE A 263 -6.82 -7.07 19.17
N LYS A 264 -5.50 -7.26 19.13
CA LYS A 264 -4.83 -8.03 18.08
C LYS A 264 -5.27 -9.49 18.09
N GLN A 265 -5.27 -10.14 19.26
CA GLN A 265 -5.71 -11.54 19.41
C GLN A 265 -7.17 -11.73 18.99
N SER A 266 -8.02 -10.73 19.18
CA SER A 266 -9.42 -10.79 18.73
C SER A 266 -9.58 -10.89 17.20
N GLN A 267 -8.53 -10.59 16.41
CA GLN A 267 -8.55 -10.72 14.96
C GLN A 267 -8.13 -12.12 14.46
N PHE A 268 -7.74 -13.04 15.35
CA PHE A 268 -7.20 -14.36 14.95
C PHE A 268 -8.20 -15.19 14.12
N LYS A 269 -9.50 -15.11 14.45
CA LYS A 269 -10.56 -15.77 13.66
C LYS A 269 -10.64 -15.23 12.23
N ILE A 270 -10.40 -13.93 12.05
CA ILE A 270 -10.40 -13.29 10.73
C ILE A 270 -9.14 -13.65 9.96
N LEU A 271 -7.98 -13.71 10.64
CA LEU A 271 -6.76 -14.24 10.02
C LEU A 271 -6.99 -15.64 9.47
N PHE A 272 -7.55 -16.56 10.28
CA PHE A 272 -7.85 -17.92 9.84
C PHE A 272 -8.78 -17.95 8.60
N LEU A 273 -9.84 -17.15 8.61
CA LEU A 273 -10.76 -17.04 7.47
C LEU A 273 -10.05 -16.51 6.21
N LEU A 274 -9.27 -15.44 6.35
CA LEU A 274 -8.48 -14.86 5.26
C LEU A 274 -7.39 -15.82 4.77
N SER A 275 -6.81 -16.66 5.63
CA SER A 275 -5.87 -17.70 5.24
C SER A 275 -6.55 -18.78 4.41
N ILE A 276 -7.78 -19.18 4.73
CA ILE A 276 -8.54 -20.13 3.90
C ILE A 276 -8.80 -19.54 2.51
N PHE A 277 -9.39 -18.34 2.45
CA PHE A 277 -9.67 -17.68 1.17
C PHE A 277 -8.39 -17.37 0.38
N GLY A 278 -7.33 -16.96 1.06
CA GLY A 278 -6.02 -16.73 0.47
C GLY A 278 -5.40 -18.01 -0.07
N SER A 279 -5.57 -19.16 0.59
CA SER A 279 -5.12 -20.46 0.08
C SER A 279 -5.87 -20.86 -1.18
N PHE A 280 -7.19 -20.63 -1.25
CA PHE A 280 -7.95 -20.83 -2.48
C PHE A 280 -7.46 -19.92 -3.60
N ALA A 281 -7.23 -18.64 -3.32
CA ALA A 281 -6.68 -17.70 -4.31
C ALA A 281 -5.28 -18.12 -4.78
N ALA A 282 -4.39 -18.48 -3.85
CA ALA A 282 -3.04 -18.95 -4.18
C ALA A 282 -3.08 -20.24 -5.01
N TYR A 283 -3.98 -21.18 -4.69
CA TYR A 283 -4.18 -22.38 -5.49
C TYR A 283 -4.62 -22.07 -6.93
N ILE A 284 -5.48 -21.07 -7.13
CA ILE A 284 -5.96 -20.66 -8.46
C ILE A 284 -4.87 -19.93 -9.25
N PHE A 285 -4.18 -18.95 -8.64
CA PHE A 285 -3.28 -18.05 -9.36
C PHE A 285 -1.82 -18.53 -9.40
N ILE A 286 -1.34 -19.17 -8.32
CA ILE A 286 0.07 -19.51 -8.09
C ILE A 286 0.21 -20.87 -7.35
N PRO A 287 -0.33 -21.99 -7.90
CA PRO A 287 -0.42 -23.26 -7.17
C PRO A 287 0.93 -23.77 -6.65
N ASN A 288 2.01 -23.56 -7.41
CA ASN A 288 3.37 -23.98 -7.05
C ASN A 288 3.90 -23.29 -5.78
N LEU A 289 3.37 -22.12 -5.44
CA LEU A 289 3.79 -21.32 -4.28
C LEU A 289 2.84 -21.45 -3.07
N LEU A 290 1.85 -22.34 -3.13
CA LEU A 290 0.86 -22.53 -2.05
C LEU A 290 1.52 -22.87 -0.71
N PHE A 291 2.58 -23.68 -0.72
CA PHE A 291 3.34 -24.01 0.48
C PHE A 291 3.94 -22.75 1.15
N TYR A 292 4.56 -21.87 0.35
CA TYR A 292 5.10 -20.61 0.84
C TYR A 292 4.00 -19.66 1.33
N PHE A 293 2.82 -19.68 0.70
CA PHE A 293 1.66 -18.95 1.21
C PHE A 293 1.25 -19.42 2.61
N ILE A 294 1.18 -20.72 2.85
CA ILE A 294 0.87 -21.27 4.19
C ILE A 294 1.92 -20.83 5.22
N LEU A 295 3.21 -20.86 4.86
CA LEU A 295 4.28 -20.35 5.72
C LEU A 295 4.11 -18.85 6.03
N PHE A 296 3.74 -18.04 5.03
CA PHE A 296 3.44 -16.62 5.25
C PHE A 296 2.23 -16.41 6.18
N MET A 297 1.22 -17.28 6.14
CA MET A 297 0.09 -17.20 7.07
C MET A 297 0.48 -17.57 8.51
N LEU A 298 1.36 -18.56 8.70
CA LEU A 298 1.94 -18.87 10.00
C LEU A 298 2.79 -17.69 10.52
N PHE A 299 3.58 -17.08 9.63
CA PHE A 299 4.34 -15.88 9.94
C PHE A 299 3.44 -14.69 10.33
N GLU A 300 2.34 -14.45 9.61
CA GLU A 300 1.34 -13.44 9.96
C GLU A 300 0.68 -13.72 11.32
N ALA A 301 0.45 -14.99 11.70
CA ALA A 301 -0.04 -15.34 13.02
C ALA A 301 0.95 -14.93 14.13
N ILE A 302 2.26 -15.12 13.89
CA ILE A 302 3.33 -14.68 14.79
C ILE A 302 3.37 -13.13 14.85
N LEU A 303 3.28 -12.45 13.70
CA LEU A 303 3.23 -10.99 13.62
C LEU A 303 1.99 -10.42 14.32
N LEU A 304 0.84 -11.06 14.25
CA LEU A 304 -0.35 -10.61 14.94
C LEU A 304 -0.14 -10.64 16.46
N LYS A 305 0.51 -11.70 16.96
CA LYS A 305 0.84 -11.85 18.39
C LYS A 305 1.89 -10.84 18.85
N PHE A 306 3.00 -10.71 18.13
CA PHE A 306 4.18 -9.97 18.61
C PHE A 306 4.45 -8.64 17.90
N GLY A 307 3.95 -8.46 16.68
CA GLY A 307 4.15 -7.30 15.82
C GLY A 307 2.97 -6.33 15.79
N GLN A 308 2.81 -5.65 14.66
CA GLN A 308 1.83 -4.58 14.39
C GLN A 308 1.92 -3.39 15.37
N MET A 309 3.09 -3.17 15.99
CA MET A 309 3.30 -2.08 16.96
C MET A 309 3.42 -0.70 16.30
N ASN A 310 3.69 -0.66 15.00
CA ASN A 310 3.64 0.54 14.17
C ASN A 310 2.27 1.24 14.25
N ILE A 311 1.17 0.48 14.30
CA ILE A 311 -0.19 1.03 14.41
C ILE A 311 -0.34 1.81 15.73
N LEU A 312 0.13 1.26 16.85
CA LEU A 312 0.05 1.91 18.15
C LEU A 312 0.98 3.12 18.26
N LEU A 313 2.20 3.04 17.68
CA LEU A 313 3.10 4.19 17.57
C LEU A 313 2.46 5.34 16.79
N ASN A 314 1.86 5.03 15.63
CA ASN A 314 1.18 6.02 14.80
C ASN A 314 -0.05 6.59 15.49
N TYR A 315 -0.82 5.75 16.18
CA TYR A 315 -2.01 6.16 16.94
C TYR A 315 -1.66 7.15 18.06
N LYS A 316 -0.60 6.88 18.83
CA LYS A 316 -0.15 7.75 19.92
C LYS A 316 0.64 8.97 19.43
N GLY A 317 0.72 9.22 18.13
CA GLY A 317 1.46 10.36 17.57
C GLY A 317 2.97 10.31 17.78
N LEU A 318 3.53 9.11 17.99
CA LEU A 318 4.96 8.89 18.28
C LEU A 318 5.81 8.86 16.99
N HIS A 319 5.64 9.87 16.13
CA HIS A 319 6.21 9.91 14.77
C HIS A 319 7.73 9.80 14.74
N THR A 320 8.43 10.44 15.67
CA THR A 320 9.90 10.36 15.75
C THR A 320 10.36 8.93 16.05
N LYS A 321 9.60 8.18 16.86
CA LYS A 321 9.90 6.77 17.19
C LYS A 321 9.57 5.86 16.02
N ALA A 322 8.45 6.08 15.34
CA ALA A 322 8.10 5.37 14.11
C ALA A 322 9.14 5.60 13.00
N LEU A 323 9.61 6.83 12.83
CA LEU A 323 10.63 7.17 11.84
C LEU A 323 11.98 6.52 12.18
N LYS A 324 12.41 6.55 13.45
CA LYS A 324 13.63 5.84 13.88
C LYS A 324 13.52 4.33 13.62
N ALA A 325 12.38 3.72 13.95
CA ALA A 325 12.13 2.31 13.65
C ALA A 325 12.25 2.03 12.14
N THR A 326 11.65 2.89 11.31
CA THR A 326 11.67 2.75 9.85
C THR A 326 13.07 2.93 9.28
N ALA A 327 13.83 3.92 9.75
CA ALA A 327 15.19 4.17 9.31
C ALA A 327 16.15 3.02 9.67
N VAL A 328 16.08 2.51 10.90
CA VAL A 328 16.87 1.33 11.33
C VAL A 328 16.51 0.12 10.48
N SER A 329 15.22 -0.11 10.26
CA SER A 329 14.76 -1.24 9.44
C SER A 329 15.20 -1.11 7.99
N ALA A 330 15.13 0.08 7.40
CA ALA A 330 15.58 0.36 6.04
C ALA A 330 17.08 0.10 5.88
N PHE A 331 17.90 0.60 6.81
CA PHE A 331 19.33 0.33 6.81
C PHE A 331 19.64 -1.17 6.90
N CYS A 332 19.06 -1.87 7.87
CA CYS A 332 19.24 -3.31 8.02
C CYS A 332 18.73 -4.09 6.80
N CYS A 333 17.62 -3.67 6.20
CA CYS A 333 17.05 -4.28 5.01
C CYS A 333 17.98 -4.15 3.80
N LEU A 334 18.66 -3.01 3.61
CA LEU A 334 19.66 -2.85 2.56
C LEU A 334 20.86 -3.78 2.77
N VAL A 335 21.35 -3.89 4.01
CA VAL A 335 22.44 -4.83 4.34
C VAL A 335 22.01 -6.28 4.07
N LEU A 336 20.79 -6.65 4.48
CA LEU A 336 20.23 -7.97 4.19
C LEU A 336 20.07 -8.20 2.69
N TYR A 337 19.70 -7.18 1.90
CA TYR A 337 19.54 -7.33 0.46
C TYR A 337 20.85 -7.77 -0.19
N PHE A 338 21.97 -7.11 0.13
CA PHE A 338 23.28 -7.51 -0.39
C PHE A 338 23.72 -8.90 0.08
N LEU A 339 23.39 -9.29 1.31
CA LEU A 339 23.67 -10.65 1.79
C LEU A 339 22.83 -11.69 1.04
N PHE A 340 21.55 -11.42 0.87
CA PHE A 340 20.63 -12.33 0.21
C PHE A 340 20.88 -12.42 -1.29
N ASP A 341 21.36 -11.36 -1.95
CA ASP A 341 21.80 -11.39 -3.35
C ASP A 341 22.84 -12.49 -3.60
N ALA A 342 23.81 -12.64 -2.69
CA ALA A 342 24.79 -13.73 -2.74
C ALA A 342 24.18 -15.11 -2.45
N ILE A 343 23.21 -15.20 -1.53
CA ILE A 343 22.52 -16.46 -1.19
C ILE A 343 21.60 -16.92 -2.32
N THR A 344 20.98 -15.98 -3.03
CA THR A 344 20.06 -16.23 -4.15
C THR A 344 20.74 -17.00 -5.27
N LEU A 345 22.05 -16.80 -5.49
CA LEU A 345 22.83 -17.60 -6.44
C LEU A 345 22.80 -19.11 -6.14
N VAL A 346 22.59 -19.50 -4.88
CA VAL A 346 22.55 -20.90 -4.42
C VAL A 346 21.11 -21.37 -4.18
N TYR A 347 20.24 -20.50 -3.68
CA TYR A 347 18.84 -20.80 -3.35
C TYR A 347 17.88 -19.77 -4.00
N PRO A 348 17.68 -19.83 -5.33
CA PRO A 348 16.95 -18.79 -6.05
C PRO A 348 15.49 -18.67 -5.61
N ASP A 349 14.82 -19.81 -5.33
CA ASP A 349 13.39 -19.80 -5.03
C ASP A 349 13.04 -19.38 -3.60
N ALA A 350 13.82 -19.84 -2.61
CA ALA A 350 13.50 -19.61 -1.20
C ALA A 350 14.07 -18.27 -0.68
N SER A 351 15.20 -17.82 -1.22
CA SER A 351 15.97 -16.68 -0.69
C SER A 351 15.15 -15.38 -0.66
N ALA A 352 14.48 -15.02 -1.76
CA ALA A 352 13.68 -13.80 -1.87
C ALA A 352 12.53 -13.76 -0.86
N LEU A 353 11.88 -14.91 -0.62
CA LEU A 353 10.76 -15.03 0.32
C LEU A 353 11.23 -14.98 1.78
N ILE A 354 12.37 -15.59 2.08
CA ILE A 354 13.00 -15.50 3.40
C ILE A 354 13.45 -14.06 3.66
N PHE A 355 14.07 -13.40 2.68
CA PHE A 355 14.43 -11.98 2.76
C PHE A 355 13.21 -11.12 3.08
N TYR A 356 12.11 -11.29 2.34
CA TYR A 356 10.86 -10.57 2.58
C TYR A 356 10.36 -10.76 4.03
N ALA A 357 10.27 -12.02 4.49
CA ALA A 357 9.80 -12.32 5.83
C ALA A 357 10.70 -11.72 6.92
N LEU A 358 12.03 -11.82 6.77
CA LEU A 358 13.00 -11.25 7.71
C LEU A 358 12.93 -9.72 7.75
N ALA A 359 12.84 -9.05 6.61
CA ALA A 359 12.74 -7.60 6.55
C ALA A 359 11.46 -7.07 7.20
N ILE A 360 10.32 -7.75 6.99
CA ILE A 360 9.06 -7.42 7.67
C ILE A 360 9.15 -7.68 9.18
N ALA A 361 9.77 -8.79 9.60
CA ALA A 361 9.98 -9.10 11.01
C ALA A 361 10.84 -8.03 11.71
N LEU A 362 11.92 -7.58 11.06
CA LEU A 362 12.80 -6.52 11.56
C LEU A 362 12.06 -5.21 11.74
N PHE A 363 11.17 -4.85 10.82
CA PHE A 363 10.35 -3.65 10.96
C PHE A 363 9.43 -3.71 12.17
N HIS A 364 8.66 -4.79 12.30
CA HIS A 364 7.77 -4.95 13.44
C HIS A 364 8.52 -5.07 14.77
N GLY A 365 9.69 -5.73 14.77
CA GLY A 365 10.61 -5.81 15.92
C GLY A 365 11.14 -4.43 16.34
N SER A 366 11.58 -3.62 15.37
CA SER A 366 12.05 -2.25 15.60
C SER A 366 10.94 -1.38 16.19
N CYS A 367 9.73 -1.43 15.62
CA CYS A 367 8.58 -0.71 16.16
C CYS A 367 8.26 -1.14 17.60
N ARG A 368 8.34 -2.44 17.90
CA ARG A 368 8.14 -2.96 19.26
C ARG A 368 9.20 -2.43 20.23
N TYR A 369 10.48 -2.45 19.84
CA TYR A 369 11.58 -1.94 20.67
C TYR A 369 11.37 -0.47 21.06
N PHE A 370 11.09 0.39 20.08
CA PHE A 370 10.90 1.82 20.33
C PHE A 370 9.63 2.13 21.14
N LEU A 371 8.58 1.32 20.99
CA LEU A 371 7.38 1.42 21.81
C LEU A 371 7.66 1.02 23.27
N LEU A 372 8.32 -0.11 23.51
CA LEU A 372 8.62 -0.58 24.87
C LEU A 372 9.52 0.40 25.62
N ARG A 373 10.52 0.96 24.94
CA ARG A 373 11.36 2.01 25.52
C ARG A 373 10.53 3.21 25.95
N HIS A 374 9.54 3.62 25.14
CA HIS A 374 8.63 4.70 25.53
C HIS A 374 7.80 4.41 26.78
N CYS A 375 7.37 3.17 26.97
CA CYS A 375 6.51 2.82 28.09
C CYS A 375 7.29 2.66 29.41
N ASN A 376 8.61 2.54 29.33
CA ASN A 376 9.51 2.39 30.47
C ASN A 376 10.23 3.70 30.85
N ASP A 377 10.28 4.67 29.92
CA ASP A 377 10.67 6.07 30.17
C ASP A 377 9.46 6.84 30.74
#